data_AF-A0A3S5BXZ2-F1
#
_entry.id   AF-A0A3S5BXZ2-F1
#
_cell.length_a   1.000
_cell.length_b   1.000
_cell.length_c   1.000
_cell.angle_alpha   90.00
_cell.angle_beta   90.00
_cell.angle_gamma   90.00
#
_symmetry.space_group_name_H-M   'P 1'
#
loop_
_entity.id
_entity.type
_entity.pdbx_description
1 polymer ?
#
loop_
_entity_poly.entity_id
_entity_poly.type
_entity_poly.pdbx_seq_one_letter_code
_entity_poly.pdbx_strand_id
1 'polypeptide(L)'
;MHSQPSEENVLAEALFTVSPTGEVYTRNTKLDREQTPVITFEVIAADIGQPELTAVVTVIVRVEDINDHAPVWLFPEDADGHRSRVNVSCYTTIGTLIAQLRAVDPDEGVSGQVRYAISKGNEAGIFSLDPNTGDLYLVKSLLDVFEKSQANEIDKFSNSVLKLDAAKQKSNEKWAYDTSEQKNKDQEASKIK
;
A
#
# COMPACT_ATOMS: atom_id res chain seq x y z
N MET A 1 -32.70 -37.36 -27.99
CA MET A 1 -31.63 -36.39 -28.30
C MET A 1 -31.03 -35.98 -26.98
N HIS A 2 -29.79 -36.38 -26.70
CA HIS A 2 -29.08 -35.93 -25.50
C HIS A 2 -28.60 -34.51 -25.76
N SER A 3 -29.35 -33.53 -25.27
CA SER A 3 -28.87 -32.15 -25.19
C SER A 3 -27.70 -32.13 -24.24
N GLN A 4 -26.55 -31.64 -24.70
CA GLN A 4 -25.42 -31.37 -23.81
C GLN A 4 -25.89 -30.39 -22.73
N PRO A 5 -25.51 -30.59 -21.46
CA PRO A 5 -25.81 -29.62 -20.42
C PRO A 5 -25.15 -28.28 -20.78
N SER A 6 -25.83 -27.16 -20.51
CA SER A 6 -25.22 -25.84 -20.63
C SER A 6 -24.00 -25.75 -19.70
N GLU A 7 -23.02 -24.90 -20.04
CA GLU A 7 -21.85 -24.66 -19.18
C GLU A 7 -22.28 -24.17 -17.78
N GLU A 8 -23.36 -23.40 -17.70
CA GLU A 8 -23.97 -22.95 -16.44
C GLU A 8 -24.46 -24.12 -15.58
N ASN A 9 -25.08 -25.14 -16.18
CA ASN A 9 -25.53 -26.33 -15.46
C ASN A 9 -24.33 -27.17 -15.00
N VAL A 10 -23.27 -27.27 -15.79
CA VAL A 10 -22.03 -27.98 -15.39
C VAL A 10 -21.36 -27.29 -14.19
N LEU A 11 -21.27 -25.95 -14.22
CA LEU A 11 -20.76 -25.16 -13.10
C LEU A 11 -21.63 -25.36 -11.85
N ALA A 12 -22.95 -25.29 -11.99
CA ALA A 12 -23.88 -25.48 -10.88
C ALA A 12 -23.80 -26.88 -10.27
N GLU A 13 -23.64 -27.94 -11.07
CA GLU A 13 -23.46 -29.31 -10.58
C GLU A 13 -22.18 -29.48 -9.74
N ALA A 14 -21.12 -28.73 -10.07
CA ALA A 14 -19.86 -28.72 -9.34
C ALA A 14 -19.94 -27.93 -8.01
N LEU A 15 -20.86 -26.97 -7.92
CA LEU A 15 -20.99 -26.06 -6.77
C LEU A 15 -22.14 -26.41 -5.84
N PHE A 16 -23.21 -27.01 -6.35
CA PHE A 16 -24.44 -27.28 -5.62
C PHE A 16 -24.87 -28.74 -5.74
N THR A 17 -25.69 -29.16 -4.78
CA THR A 17 -26.45 -30.40 -4.83
C THR A 17 -27.87 -30.13 -4.36
N VAL A 18 -28.82 -30.84 -4.95
CA VAL A 18 -30.23 -30.75 -4.57
C VAL A 18 -30.64 -32.09 -3.97
N SER A 19 -31.17 -32.06 -2.76
CA SER A 19 -31.69 -33.24 -2.09
C SER A 19 -32.98 -33.74 -2.78
N PRO A 20 -33.37 -35.01 -2.56
CA PRO A 20 -34.65 -35.53 -3.07
C PRO A 20 -35.88 -34.76 -2.56
N THR A 21 -35.77 -34.03 -1.46
CA THR A 21 -36.83 -33.18 -0.87
C THR A 21 -36.84 -31.75 -1.42
N GLY A 22 -35.90 -31.40 -2.30
CA GLY A 22 -35.82 -30.09 -2.95
C GLY A 22 -34.96 -29.04 -2.23
N GLU A 23 -34.33 -29.40 -1.11
CA GLU A 23 -33.37 -28.51 -0.44
C GLU A 23 -32.06 -28.42 -1.25
N VAL A 24 -31.54 -27.21 -1.42
CA VAL A 24 -30.30 -26.93 -2.14
C VAL A 24 -29.16 -26.72 -1.15
N TYR A 25 -28.04 -27.42 -1.35
CA TYR A 25 -26.85 -27.33 -0.53
C TYR A 25 -25.64 -26.97 -1.38
N THR A 26 -24.74 -26.16 -0.83
CA THR A 26 -23.40 -25.98 -1.40
C THR A 26 -22.59 -27.26 -1.22
N ARG A 27 -21.75 -27.58 -2.20
CA ARG A 27 -20.68 -28.58 -2.05
C ARG A 27 -19.50 -27.98 -1.29
N ASN A 28 -18.45 -28.77 -1.05
CA ASN A 28 -17.22 -28.33 -0.39
C ASN A 28 -16.32 -27.44 -1.27
N THR A 29 -16.90 -26.72 -2.23
CA THR A 29 -16.19 -25.80 -3.12
C THR A 29 -16.47 -24.37 -2.66
N LYS A 30 -15.44 -23.51 -2.59
CA LYS A 30 -15.61 -22.10 -2.21
C LYS A 30 -16.43 -21.40 -3.31
N LEU A 31 -17.45 -20.63 -2.92
CA LEU A 31 -18.10 -19.66 -3.78
C LEU A 31 -17.28 -18.37 -3.78
N ASP A 32 -17.06 -17.82 -4.95
CA ASP A 32 -16.26 -16.63 -5.18
C ASP A 32 -17.10 -15.66 -6.03
N ARG A 33 -17.44 -14.51 -5.44
CA ARG A 33 -18.33 -13.52 -6.06
C ARG A 33 -17.62 -12.79 -7.18
N GLU A 34 -16.33 -12.51 -7.02
CA GLU A 34 -15.48 -11.86 -8.02
C GLU A 34 -15.36 -12.73 -9.28
N GLN A 35 -15.42 -14.06 -9.13
CA GLN A 35 -15.44 -14.99 -10.24
C GLN A 35 -16.86 -15.20 -10.81
N THR A 36 -17.84 -15.52 -9.97
CA THR A 36 -19.21 -15.85 -10.41
C THR A 36 -20.27 -15.27 -9.45
N PRO A 37 -20.76 -14.05 -9.68
CA PRO A 37 -21.67 -13.36 -8.76
C PRO A 37 -23.10 -13.92 -8.78
N VAL A 38 -23.52 -14.51 -9.90
CA VAL A 38 -24.85 -15.09 -10.09
C VAL A 38 -24.72 -16.44 -10.76
N ILE A 39 -25.35 -17.46 -10.18
CA ILE A 39 -25.37 -18.82 -10.70
C ILE A 39 -26.82 -19.20 -10.95
N THR A 40 -27.13 -19.60 -12.18
CA THR A 40 -28.48 -20.00 -12.59
C THR A 40 -28.45 -21.44 -13.04
N PHE A 41 -29.39 -22.25 -12.55
CA PHE A 41 -29.55 -23.64 -12.97
C PHE A 41 -30.99 -24.10 -12.85
N GLU A 42 -31.31 -25.20 -13.53
CA GLU A 42 -32.64 -25.79 -13.50
C GLU A 42 -32.70 -26.99 -12.56
N VAL A 43 -33.78 -27.09 -11.79
CA VAL A 43 -34.11 -28.27 -10.98
C VAL A 43 -35.32 -28.94 -11.58
N ILE A 44 -35.22 -30.24 -11.78
CA ILE A 44 -36.29 -31.07 -12.33
C ILE A 44 -36.90 -31.89 -11.18
N ALA A 45 -38.19 -31.69 -10.94
CA ALA A 45 -39.00 -32.55 -10.09
C ALA A 45 -39.73 -33.57 -10.96
N ALA A 46 -39.72 -34.83 -10.51
CA ALA A 46 -40.33 -35.96 -11.21
C ALA A 46 -41.25 -36.70 -10.24
N ASP A 47 -42.45 -37.08 -10.70
CA ASP A 47 -43.29 -38.01 -9.95
C ASP A 47 -42.87 -39.48 -10.19
N ILE A 48 -43.52 -40.41 -9.49
CA ILE A 48 -43.27 -41.86 -9.63
C ILE A 48 -44.29 -42.53 -10.55
N GLY A 49 -44.98 -41.75 -11.39
CA GLY A 49 -46.05 -42.22 -12.29
C GLY A 49 -45.53 -43.02 -13.48
N GLN A 50 -46.45 -43.69 -14.19
CA GLN A 50 -46.19 -44.30 -15.49
C GLN A 50 -47.29 -43.89 -16.47
N PRO A 51 -47.03 -42.96 -17.41
CA PRO A 51 -45.77 -42.26 -17.63
C PRO A 51 -45.45 -41.26 -16.51
N GLU A 52 -44.16 -40.97 -16.33
CA GLU A 52 -43.65 -39.96 -15.39
C GLU A 52 -44.06 -38.55 -15.83
N LEU A 53 -44.48 -37.73 -14.88
CA LEU A 53 -44.68 -36.29 -15.08
C LEU A 53 -43.52 -35.52 -14.45
N THR A 54 -43.01 -34.52 -15.17
CA THR A 54 -41.91 -33.67 -14.71
C THR A 54 -42.32 -32.20 -14.66
N ALA A 55 -41.71 -31.47 -13.74
CA ALA A 55 -41.77 -30.02 -13.64
C ALA A 55 -40.35 -29.46 -13.51
N VAL A 56 -40.10 -28.34 -14.18
CA VAL A 56 -38.79 -27.67 -14.17
C VAL A 56 -38.93 -26.32 -13.48
N VAL A 57 -37.99 -26.00 -12.59
CA VAL A 57 -37.89 -24.70 -11.95
C VAL A 57 -36.48 -24.13 -12.10
N THR A 58 -36.38 -22.85 -12.41
CA THR A 58 -35.10 -22.12 -12.47
C THR A 58 -34.75 -21.62 -11.08
N VAL A 59 -33.56 -21.97 -10.60
CA VAL A 59 -32.96 -21.48 -9.36
C VAL A 59 -31.93 -20.42 -9.71
N ILE A 60 -32.01 -19.26 -9.05
CA ILE A 60 -31.05 -18.16 -9.20
C ILE A 60 -30.39 -17.95 -7.86
N VAL A 61 -29.10 -18.27 -7.76
CA VAL A 61 -28.28 -18.03 -6.59
C VAL A 61 -27.48 -16.75 -6.79
N ARG A 62 -27.59 -15.82 -5.84
CA ARG A 62 -26.78 -14.60 -5.78
C ARG A 62 -25.74 -14.79 -4.69
N VAL A 63 -24.46 -14.69 -5.05
CA VAL A 63 -23.36 -14.83 -4.09
C VAL A 63 -23.20 -13.50 -3.37
N GLU A 64 -23.16 -13.55 -2.04
CA GLU A 64 -22.90 -12.35 -1.23
C GLU A 64 -21.41 -12.01 -1.24
N ASP A 65 -21.12 -10.71 -1.28
CA ASP A 65 -19.78 -10.16 -1.20
C ASP A 65 -19.19 -10.29 0.20
N ILE A 66 -17.88 -10.55 0.26
CA ILE A 66 -17.07 -10.39 1.46
C ILE A 66 -15.87 -9.53 1.10
N ASN A 67 -15.42 -8.71 2.04
CA ASN A 67 -14.21 -7.90 1.86
C ASN A 67 -12.96 -8.79 1.98
N ASP A 68 -12.62 -9.51 0.91
CA ASP A 68 -11.46 -10.41 0.83
C ASP A 68 -10.41 -9.97 -0.19
N HIS A 69 -10.59 -8.82 -0.86
CA HIS A 69 -9.57 -8.17 -1.65
C HIS A 69 -9.00 -6.93 -0.96
N ALA A 70 -7.91 -6.42 -1.52
CA ALA A 70 -7.33 -5.16 -1.12
C ALA A 70 -7.11 -4.31 -2.37
N PRO A 71 -7.10 -2.97 -2.24
CA PRO A 71 -6.96 -2.10 -3.40
C PRO A 71 -5.64 -2.34 -4.15
N VAL A 72 -5.74 -2.51 -5.46
CA VAL A 72 -4.60 -2.69 -6.37
C VAL A 72 -4.35 -1.40 -7.15
N TRP A 73 -3.10 -0.93 -7.13
CA TRP A 73 -2.69 0.25 -7.88
C TRP A 73 -2.67 -0.02 -9.39
N LEU A 74 -3.39 0.80 -10.15
CA LEU A 74 -3.31 0.89 -11.61
C LEU A 74 -2.38 2.02 -12.06
N PHE A 75 -2.31 3.10 -11.27
CA PHE A 75 -1.40 4.21 -11.53
C PHE A 75 -0.97 4.88 -10.23
N PRO A 76 0.33 5.22 -10.08
CA PRO A 76 1.44 4.92 -11.00
C PRO A 76 1.78 3.42 -11.07
N GLU A 77 2.05 2.91 -12.27
CA GLU A 77 2.36 1.49 -12.53
C GLU A 77 3.70 1.12 -11.87
N ASP A 78 3.76 -0.06 -11.26
CA ASP A 78 5.00 -0.62 -10.73
C ASP A 78 5.72 -1.38 -11.85
N ALA A 79 6.38 -0.62 -12.73
CA ALA A 79 6.99 -1.17 -13.94
C ALA A 79 8.13 -2.17 -13.68
N ASP A 80 8.76 -2.15 -12.48
CA ASP A 80 9.99 -2.90 -12.21
C ASP A 80 10.03 -3.56 -10.82
N GLY A 81 8.91 -3.66 -10.10
CA GLY A 81 8.87 -4.14 -8.69
C GLY A 81 9.59 -3.21 -7.72
N HIS A 82 9.80 -1.96 -8.14
CA HIS A 82 10.52 -0.93 -7.41
C HIS A 82 9.68 0.35 -7.39
N ARG A 83 8.93 0.55 -6.31
CA ARG A 83 8.29 1.82 -5.89
C ARG A 83 7.80 2.68 -7.07
N SER A 84 6.52 2.60 -7.41
CA SER A 84 5.87 3.50 -8.37
C SER A 84 6.20 4.97 -8.11
N ARG A 85 6.51 5.74 -9.17
CA ARG A 85 6.95 7.15 -9.08
C ARG A 85 6.17 8.05 -10.01
N VAL A 86 6.00 9.29 -9.58
CA VAL A 86 5.57 10.41 -10.43
C VAL A 86 6.67 11.46 -10.40
N ASN A 87 7.21 11.81 -11.57
CA ASN A 87 8.24 12.83 -11.69
C ASN A 87 7.58 14.19 -11.91
N VAL A 88 8.02 15.20 -11.15
CA VAL A 88 7.53 16.57 -11.25
C VAL A 88 8.72 17.52 -11.39
N SER A 89 8.61 18.46 -12.32
CA SER A 89 9.64 19.50 -12.51
C SER A 89 9.65 20.46 -11.33
N CYS A 90 10.83 20.89 -10.88
CA CYS A 90 10.93 21.92 -9.83
C CYS A 90 10.37 23.29 -10.27
N TYR A 91 10.21 23.50 -11.58
CA TYR A 91 9.61 24.71 -12.16
C TYR A 91 8.08 24.62 -12.31
N THR A 92 7.45 23.54 -11.85
CA THR A 92 6.01 23.36 -11.95
C THR A 92 5.27 24.45 -11.17
N THR A 93 4.24 25.04 -11.79
CA THR A 93 3.45 26.11 -11.18
C THR A 93 2.55 25.55 -10.07
N ILE A 94 2.41 26.31 -8.99
CA ILE A 94 1.46 26.01 -7.91
C ILE A 94 0.04 25.92 -8.49
N GLY A 95 -0.75 24.96 -8.01
CA GLY A 95 -2.10 24.67 -8.49
C GLY A 95 -2.16 23.65 -9.63
N THR A 96 -1.02 23.20 -10.16
CA THR A 96 -0.97 22.18 -11.20
C THR A 96 -1.41 20.81 -10.67
N LEU A 97 -2.28 20.13 -11.42
CA LEU A 97 -2.56 18.70 -11.24
C LEU A 97 -1.32 17.90 -11.69
N ILE A 98 -0.65 17.27 -10.74
CA ILE A 98 0.57 16.49 -10.95
C ILE A 98 0.26 15.10 -11.49
N ALA A 99 -0.73 14.45 -10.90
CA ALA A 99 -1.15 13.10 -11.24
C ALA A 99 -2.57 12.85 -10.76
N GLN A 100 -3.27 11.95 -11.43
CA GLN A 100 -4.45 11.29 -10.89
C GLN A 100 -4.06 9.87 -10.50
N LEU A 101 -3.94 9.62 -9.20
CA LEU A 101 -3.66 8.30 -8.67
C LEU A 101 -4.86 7.40 -8.91
N ARG A 102 -4.61 6.12 -9.22
CA ARG A 102 -5.68 5.16 -9.49
C ARG A 102 -5.36 3.83 -8.83
N ALA A 103 -6.22 3.42 -7.92
CA ALA A 103 -6.32 2.06 -7.43
C ALA A 103 -7.77 1.56 -7.55
N VAL A 104 -7.92 0.26 -7.66
CA VAL A 104 -9.21 -0.43 -7.78
C VAL A 104 -9.29 -1.58 -6.80
N ASP A 105 -10.46 -1.79 -6.26
CA ASP A 105 -10.78 -2.91 -5.40
C ASP A 105 -12.02 -3.60 -5.99
N PRO A 106 -11.96 -4.92 -6.28
CA PRO A 106 -13.04 -5.62 -6.96
C PRO A 106 -14.27 -5.90 -6.07
N ASP A 107 -14.16 -5.72 -4.76
CA ASP A 107 -15.23 -6.00 -3.79
C ASP A 107 -16.43 -5.06 -3.99
N GLU A 108 -17.61 -5.46 -3.50
CA GLU A 108 -18.85 -4.72 -3.74
C GLU A 108 -19.07 -3.55 -2.76
N GLY A 109 -19.75 -2.50 -3.24
CA GLY A 109 -20.27 -1.44 -2.39
C GLY A 109 -19.18 -0.62 -1.70
N VAL A 110 -19.21 -0.56 -0.37
CA VAL A 110 -18.23 0.21 0.43
C VAL A 110 -16.90 -0.54 0.55
N SER A 111 -16.92 -1.88 0.48
CA SER A 111 -15.69 -2.70 0.52
C SER A 111 -14.78 -2.36 -0.67
N GLY A 112 -15.37 -2.18 -1.86
CA GLY A 112 -14.64 -1.74 -3.06
C GLY A 112 -14.29 -0.25 -3.14
N GLN A 113 -14.67 0.57 -2.15
CA GLN A 113 -14.40 2.02 -2.20
C GLN A 113 -12.96 2.33 -1.77
N VAL A 114 -12.18 2.79 -2.74
CA VAL A 114 -10.80 3.21 -2.52
C VAL A 114 -10.72 4.65 -2.01
N ARG A 115 -9.89 4.89 -0.99
CA ARG A 115 -9.53 6.22 -0.51
C ARG A 115 -8.03 6.45 -0.49
N TYR A 116 -7.62 7.66 -0.84
CA TYR A 116 -6.21 8.02 -0.98
C TYR A 116 -5.72 8.89 0.18
N ALA A 117 -4.48 8.66 0.61
CA ALA A 117 -3.83 9.46 1.63
C ALA A 117 -2.31 9.49 1.42
N ILE A 118 -1.68 10.64 1.73
CA ILE A 118 -0.23 10.76 1.79
C ILE A 118 0.22 10.36 3.20
N SER A 119 0.90 9.24 3.31
CA SER A 119 1.31 8.70 4.61
C SER A 119 2.57 9.36 5.18
N LYS A 120 3.52 9.76 4.33
CA LYS A 120 4.82 10.35 4.71
C LYS A 120 5.41 11.22 3.58
N GLY A 121 6.44 12.02 3.88
CA GLY A 121 7.23 12.74 2.88
C GLY A 121 6.58 14.04 2.37
N ASN A 122 5.50 14.47 3.02
CA ASN A 122 4.78 15.71 2.72
C ASN A 122 4.58 16.56 3.99
N GLU A 123 5.51 16.49 4.93
CA GLU A 123 5.47 17.21 6.22
C GLU A 123 5.47 18.73 6.01
N ALA A 124 6.11 19.19 4.93
CA ALA A 124 6.09 20.59 4.51
C ALA A 124 4.77 21.01 3.83
N GLY A 125 3.84 20.09 3.58
CA GLY A 125 2.56 20.35 2.90
C GLY A 125 2.76 20.92 1.50
N ILE A 126 3.66 20.31 0.72
CA ILE A 126 3.98 20.71 -0.66
C ILE A 126 2.91 20.21 -1.63
N PHE A 127 2.34 19.05 -1.34
CA PHE A 127 1.33 18.39 -2.15
C PHE A 127 -0.02 18.35 -1.43
N SER A 128 -1.10 18.40 -2.20
CA SER A 128 -2.48 18.15 -1.73
C SER A 128 -3.04 16.97 -2.52
N LEU A 129 -3.72 16.03 -1.83
CA LEU A 129 -4.29 14.84 -2.46
C LEU A 129 -5.79 14.79 -2.13
N ASP A 130 -6.63 14.72 -3.15
CA ASP A 130 -8.05 14.46 -2.96
C ASP A 130 -8.24 12.98 -2.57
N PRO A 131 -8.86 12.68 -1.41
CA PRO A 131 -8.98 11.32 -0.92
C PRO A 131 -9.98 10.47 -1.70
N ASN A 132 -10.85 11.06 -2.52
CA ASN A 132 -11.88 10.33 -3.27
C ASN A 132 -11.51 10.20 -4.76
N THR A 133 -10.92 11.25 -5.35
CA THR A 133 -10.57 11.24 -6.78
C THR A 133 -9.16 10.77 -7.05
N GLY A 134 -8.27 10.83 -6.06
CA GLY A 134 -6.85 10.54 -6.24
C GLY A 134 -6.07 11.66 -6.92
N ASP A 135 -6.68 12.83 -7.11
CA ASP A 135 -6.02 13.98 -7.75
C ASP A 135 -4.97 14.58 -6.82
N LEU A 136 -3.71 14.54 -7.27
CA LEU A 136 -2.54 15.06 -6.58
C LEU A 136 -2.16 16.42 -7.17
N TYR A 137 -2.28 17.47 -6.37
CA TYR A 137 -1.94 18.84 -6.74
C TYR A 137 -0.66 19.32 -6.08
N LEU A 138 0.06 20.20 -6.78
CA LEU A 138 1.13 20.98 -6.18
C LEU A 138 0.56 22.23 -5.50
N VAL A 139 0.82 22.43 -4.21
CA VAL A 139 0.32 23.58 -3.45
C VAL A 139 1.42 24.52 -2.94
N LYS A 140 2.69 24.15 -3.08
CA LYS A 140 3.85 25.02 -2.77
C LYS A 140 4.93 24.93 -3.85
N SER A 141 5.77 25.96 -3.93
CA SER A 141 6.92 26.01 -4.84
C SER A 141 7.88 24.84 -4.58
N LEU A 142 8.23 24.10 -5.63
CA LEU A 142 9.30 23.10 -5.58
C LEU A 142 10.68 23.73 -5.78
N LEU A 143 10.76 24.93 -6.34
CA LEU A 143 12.02 25.62 -6.57
C LEU A 143 12.73 25.92 -5.25
N ASP A 144 11.99 26.43 -4.26
CA ASP A 144 12.50 26.71 -2.92
C ASP A 144 13.02 25.45 -2.22
N VAL A 145 12.36 24.32 -2.47
CA VAL A 145 12.73 23.01 -1.91
C VAL A 145 14.02 22.51 -2.56
N PHE A 146 14.11 22.66 -3.89
CA PHE A 146 15.28 22.28 -4.67
C PHE A 146 16.51 23.14 -4.33
N GLU A 147 16.35 24.45 -4.18
CA GLU A 147 17.45 25.34 -3.78
C GLU A 147 17.95 25.01 -2.37
N LYS A 148 17.04 24.76 -1.42
CA LYS A 148 17.39 24.35 -0.05
C LYS A 148 18.05 22.98 -0.01
N SER A 149 17.66 22.04 -0.88
CA SER A 149 18.33 20.73 -0.95
C SER A 149 19.77 20.85 -1.45
N GLN A 150 20.02 21.69 -2.47
CA GLN A 150 21.37 21.94 -2.97
C GLN A 150 22.25 22.64 -1.92
N ALA A 151 21.71 23.63 -1.19
CA ALA A 151 22.45 24.31 -0.12
C ALA A 151 22.85 23.35 1.02
N ASN A 152 21.95 22.45 1.42
CA ASN A 152 22.23 21.44 2.45
C ASN A 152 23.30 20.42 2.01
N GLU A 153 23.39 20.07 0.73
CA GLU A 153 24.48 19.22 0.22
C GLU A 153 25.81 19.95 0.26
N ILE A 154 25.85 21.23 -0.10
CA ILE A 154 27.06 22.06 -0.04
C ILE A 154 27.55 22.19 1.41
N ASP A 155 26.65 22.40 2.38
CA ASP A 155 27.02 22.49 3.80
C ASP A 155 27.52 21.15 4.36
N LYS A 156 26.94 20.02 3.94
CA LYS A 156 27.48 18.69 4.28
C LYS A 156 28.86 18.48 3.71
N PHE A 157 29.09 18.89 2.46
CA PHE A 157 30.40 18.79 1.82
C PHE A 157 31.43 19.72 2.50
N SER A 158 31.06 20.97 2.80
CA SER A 158 31.90 21.94 3.49
C SER A 158 32.29 21.50 4.91
N ASN A 159 31.38 20.85 5.64
CA ASN A 159 31.67 20.28 6.95
C ASN A 159 32.45 18.95 6.89
N SER A 160 32.60 18.35 5.70
CA SER A 160 33.41 17.14 5.49
C SER A 160 34.84 17.42 4.98
N VAL A 161 35.11 18.64 4.49
CA VAL A 161 36.48 19.07 4.16
C VAL A 161 37.13 19.63 5.42
N LEU A 162 38.30 19.10 5.77
CA LEU A 162 39.13 19.58 6.89
C LEU A 162 39.22 21.12 6.89
N LYS A 163 38.69 21.76 7.94
CA LYS A 163 38.93 23.18 8.20
C LYS A 163 40.40 23.35 8.60
N LEU A 164 41.22 23.80 7.66
CA LEU A 164 42.58 24.28 7.95
C LEU A 164 42.49 25.74 8.38
N ASP A 165 42.50 25.98 9.69
CA ASP A 165 42.65 27.32 10.24
C ASP A 165 44.11 27.76 10.13
N ALA A 166 44.37 28.82 9.37
CA ALA A 166 45.69 29.45 9.30
C ALA A 166 45.83 30.46 10.46
N ALA A 167 46.46 30.07 11.56
CA ALA A 167 46.90 31.01 12.59
C ALA A 167 48.18 31.73 12.14
N LYS A 168 48.13 33.05 11.97
CA LYS A 168 49.35 33.87 11.89
C LYS A 168 49.95 34.00 13.29
N GLN A 169 51.11 33.39 13.51
CA GLN A 169 51.94 33.66 14.67
C GLN A 169 52.41 35.12 14.61
N LYS A 170 51.80 36.00 15.42
CA LYS A 170 52.42 37.30 15.73
C LYS A 170 53.59 37.04 16.67
N SER A 171 54.74 37.59 16.30
CA SER A 171 56.01 37.48 16.99
C SER A 171 55.92 37.91 18.45
N ASN A 172 56.50 37.08 19.32
CA ASN A 172 56.99 37.35 20.66
C ASN A 172 56.04 38.03 21.66
N GLU A 173 55.41 37.22 22.51
CA GLU A 173 55.32 37.52 23.94
C GLU A 173 55.16 36.23 24.77
N LYS A 174 55.98 36.16 25.83
CA LYS A 174 56.26 35.03 26.72
C LYS A 174 55.20 35.00 27.83
N TRP A 175 54.61 33.84 28.14
CA TRP A 175 54.00 33.64 29.46
C TRP A 175 54.22 32.20 29.94
N ALA A 176 54.46 32.13 31.24
CA ALA A 176 55.24 31.13 31.95
C ALA A 176 54.43 29.87 32.31
N TYR A 177 55.15 28.76 32.50
CA TYR A 177 54.67 27.59 33.21
C TYR A 177 54.66 27.87 34.72
N ASP A 178 53.50 27.71 35.35
CA ASP A 178 53.38 27.61 36.80
C ASP A 178 53.37 26.13 37.21
N THR A 179 54.36 25.74 38.01
CA THR A 179 54.47 24.44 38.67
C THR A 179 54.95 24.65 40.10
N SER A 180 54.02 24.61 41.04
CA SER A 180 54.18 24.21 42.44
C SER A 180 52.79 23.76 42.91
N GLU A 181 52.55 22.61 43.53
CA GLU A 181 53.31 21.88 44.55
C GLU A 181 53.19 20.35 44.39
N GLN A 182 54.24 19.67 44.85
CA GLN A 182 54.41 18.23 44.86
C GLN A 182 54.38 17.73 46.31
N LYS A 183 53.72 16.57 46.52
CA LYS A 183 53.98 15.50 47.53
C LYS A 183 53.33 15.53 48.92
N ASN A 184 52.55 14.48 49.19
CA ASN A 184 52.70 13.49 50.29
C ASN A 184 51.56 12.45 50.12
N LYS A 185 51.67 11.15 50.38
CA LYS A 185 52.72 10.22 50.84
C LYS A 185 52.17 8.80 50.63
N ASP A 186 53.09 7.84 50.55
CA ASP A 186 52.86 6.41 50.38
C ASP A 186 52.04 5.72 51.50
N GLN A 187 51.57 4.51 51.16
CA GLN A 187 51.26 3.35 52.01
C GLN A 187 49.97 3.34 52.84
N GLU A 188 49.02 2.47 52.45
CA GLU A 188 48.86 1.20 53.17
C GLU A 188 48.18 0.14 52.29
N ALA A 189 48.82 -1.04 52.23
CA ALA A 189 48.27 -2.26 51.67
C ALA A 189 47.74 -3.14 52.80
N SER A 190 46.51 -3.65 52.69
CA SER A 190 46.00 -4.81 53.44
C SER A 190 44.71 -5.28 52.75
N LYS A 191 44.78 -6.28 51.86
CA LYS A 191 44.66 -7.74 52.09
C LYS A 191 43.20 -8.25 52.18
N ILE A 192 42.89 -9.16 51.24
CA ILE A 192 42.10 -10.41 51.37
C ILE A 192 40.57 -10.16 51.55
N LYS A 193 39.67 -10.63 50.69
CA LYS A 193 39.45 -11.99 50.16
C LYS A 193 38.55 -11.93 48.93
#